data_AF-A0A2K1ZAS7-F1
#
_entry.id   AF-A0A2K1ZAS7-F1
#
_cell.length_a   1.000
_cell.length_b   1.000
_cell.length_c   1.000
_cell.angle_alpha   90.00
_cell.angle_beta   90.00
_cell.angle_gamma   90.00
#
_symmetry.space_group_name_H-M   'P 1'
#
loop_
_entity.id
_entity.type
_entity.pdbx_description
1 polymer ?
#
loop_
_entity_poly.entity_id
_entity_poly.type
_entity_poly.pdbx_seq_one_letter_code
_entity_poly.pdbx_strand_id
1 'polypeptide(L)'
;MGAKQENGDPENILPPIEQELSHELDTKVKKYLRGEGANLEVLKDKKLKGQLSVREDLYGISAKAAAKAEKWLMPSKGGYLEAEGIEKTWRIKQDAINHEVDISSAKNQYDIVLPDFGPYTLDFTSSGRYMAAAGRKGHLAVVDMKNMSLIKEMQVRETVRDIVFLHNELFFAAAQKKYPYIYNRDGVELHCLKEHGAVTRLQFLKNHFLLVSINKFGQLRYQDVTMGEMISNFRTGLGRTDVMLANPLNGVVALGHSGGTVSMWKPTSAVPLVKMLCHPGPITAMAFHPNGNLMATSGKEKKIKIWDLRKFEVLQIIPGHAKTLDFSQKGLLAAGTGSYVQILGDFSGSRIYSRYMGHYIVKGYQIGKVAFRPYEDVLGIGHSMGWSSILIPGSGEPNFDTWLANPFETSKQRREKEIHSLLDKLPPETIMLDPSKIGTVKSAKKKDKPTKKEKEAEMEAVVEAAKGTAIRKKTKGKNKPSKIAVKKKKIVERAKRPFLEKQMEEENVAKKKQKISEEISLPTALQRFARKKATA
;
A
#
# COMPACT_ATOMS: atom_id res chain seq x y z
N MET A 1 -45.01 15.93 47.50
CA MET A 1 -45.10 14.65 46.76
C MET A 1 -45.20 14.99 45.28
N GLY A 2 -44.12 14.81 44.52
CA GLY A 2 -44.10 15.07 43.08
C GLY A 2 -43.52 13.84 42.40
N ALA A 3 -44.36 13.11 41.68
CA ALA A 3 -44.00 11.87 41.00
C ALA A 3 -43.08 12.18 39.81
N LYS A 4 -41.94 11.48 39.76
CA LYS A 4 -41.11 11.38 38.55
C LYS A 4 -41.84 10.49 37.56
N GLN A 5 -42.21 11.04 36.40
CA GLN A 5 -42.56 10.24 35.22
C GLN A 5 -41.24 9.81 34.56
N GLU A 6 -40.91 8.54 34.70
CA GLU A 6 -39.96 7.85 33.81
C GLU A 6 -40.68 7.61 32.49
N ASN A 7 -40.38 8.45 31.48
CA ASN A 7 -40.71 8.14 30.10
C ASN A 7 -39.69 7.09 29.62
N GLY A 8 -40.02 5.81 29.78
CA GLY A 8 -39.42 4.74 29.01
C GLY A 8 -39.98 4.80 27.60
N ASP A 9 -39.12 5.07 26.61
CA ASP A 9 -39.45 4.84 25.21
C ASP A 9 -39.87 3.37 25.04
N PRO A 10 -40.97 3.06 24.33
CA PRO A 10 -41.34 1.67 24.10
C PRO A 10 -40.25 1.02 23.25
N GLU A 11 -39.53 0.05 23.81
CA GLU A 11 -38.67 -0.85 23.04
C GLU A 11 -39.56 -1.56 22.01
N ASN A 12 -39.53 -1.06 20.78
CA ASN A 12 -40.13 -1.74 19.64
C ASN A 12 -39.36 -3.05 19.45
N ILE A 13 -39.88 -4.12 20.04
CA ILE A 13 -39.40 -5.49 19.81
C ILE A 13 -39.80 -5.85 18.38
N LEU A 14 -38.91 -5.51 17.44
CA LEU A 14 -39.04 -5.89 16.03
C LEU A 14 -39.09 -7.43 15.92
N PRO A 15 -39.85 -8.02 14.99
CA PRO A 15 -39.82 -9.46 14.72
C PRO A 15 -38.39 -9.98 14.48
N PRO A 16 -38.08 -11.26 14.79
CA PRO A 16 -36.71 -11.81 14.67
C PRO A 16 -36.06 -11.58 13.29
N ILE A 17 -36.85 -11.65 12.22
CA ILE A 17 -36.38 -11.41 10.84
C ILE A 17 -35.98 -9.94 10.64
N GLU A 18 -36.70 -8.98 11.22
CA GLU A 18 -36.37 -7.55 11.13
C GLU A 18 -35.15 -7.19 12.00
N GLN A 19 -34.94 -7.91 13.10
CA GLN A 19 -33.74 -7.80 13.92
C GLN A 19 -32.50 -8.32 13.17
N GLU A 20 -32.58 -9.46 12.50
CA GLU A 20 -31.49 -9.98 11.66
C GLU A 20 -31.18 -9.03 10.49
N LEU A 21 -32.21 -8.53 9.81
CA LEU A 21 -32.06 -7.58 8.71
C LEU A 21 -31.41 -6.25 9.15
N SER A 22 -31.72 -5.77 10.36
CA SER A 22 -31.15 -4.55 10.92
C SER A 22 -29.69 -4.75 11.36
N HIS A 23 -29.36 -5.86 12.00
CA HIS A 23 -27.98 -6.18 12.39
C HIS A 23 -27.07 -6.34 11.16
N GLU A 24 -27.53 -6.99 10.10
CA GLU A 24 -26.80 -7.05 8.83
C GLU A 24 -26.56 -5.66 8.23
N LEU A 25 -27.59 -4.81 8.23
CA LEU A 25 -27.47 -3.45 7.73
C LEU A 25 -26.45 -2.65 8.54
N ASP A 26 -26.42 -2.81 9.87
CA ASP A 26 -25.45 -2.13 10.72
C ASP A 26 -24.01 -2.56 10.45
N THR A 27 -23.77 -3.85 10.17
CA THR A 27 -22.44 -4.31 9.75
C THR A 27 -22.01 -3.70 8.41
N LYS A 28 -22.93 -3.56 7.45
CA LYS A 28 -22.68 -2.88 6.17
C LYS A 28 -22.48 -1.38 6.35
N VAL A 29 -23.22 -0.72 7.25
CA VAL A 29 -23.02 0.71 7.55
C VAL A 29 -21.61 0.96 8.07
N LYS A 30 -21.07 0.09 8.95
CA LYS A 30 -19.68 0.18 9.42
C LYS A 30 -18.65 0.10 8.29
N LYS A 31 -18.93 -0.62 7.20
CA LYS A 31 -18.06 -0.69 6.01
C LYS A 31 -17.97 0.65 5.28
N TYR A 32 -19.08 1.39 5.21
CA TYR A 32 -19.15 2.68 4.50
C TYR A 32 -18.79 3.88 5.36
N LEU A 33 -18.81 3.75 6.69
CA LEU A 33 -18.30 4.77 7.60
C LEU A 33 -16.78 4.90 7.45
N ARG A 34 -16.33 6.08 7.03
CA ARG A 34 -14.91 6.40 6.82
C ARG A 34 -14.39 7.25 7.98
N GLY A 35 -13.62 6.61 8.87
CA GLY A 35 -12.97 7.29 10.00
C GLY A 35 -13.79 7.23 11.29
N GLU A 36 -13.22 7.81 12.35
CA GLU A 36 -13.86 7.96 13.65
C GLU A 36 -14.70 9.24 13.69
N GLY A 37 -15.87 9.19 14.33
CA GLY A 37 -16.75 10.35 14.46
C GLY A 37 -16.15 11.45 15.34
N ALA A 38 -16.60 12.69 15.12
CA ALA A 38 -16.16 13.82 15.92
C ALA A 38 -16.64 13.74 17.39
N ASN A 39 -15.73 13.95 18.35
CA ASN A 39 -16.06 14.01 19.77
C ASN A 39 -16.76 15.33 20.15
N LEU A 40 -18.09 15.37 20.06
CA LEU A 40 -18.92 16.56 20.31
C LEU A 40 -18.95 17.03 21.78
N GLU A 41 -18.55 16.18 22.72
CA GLU A 41 -18.54 16.50 24.17
C GLU A 41 -17.39 17.42 24.57
N VAL A 42 -16.24 17.28 23.88
CA VAL A 42 -15.02 18.05 24.17
C VAL A 42 -15.12 19.49 23.66
N LEU A 43 -16.01 19.73 22.69
CA LEU A 43 -16.15 21.01 21.99
C LEU A 43 -16.93 22.04 22.83
N LYS A 44 -16.23 23.12 23.20
CA LYS A 44 -16.83 24.26 23.93
C LYS A 44 -17.62 25.22 23.03
N ASP A 45 -17.27 25.31 21.74
CA ASP A 45 -17.94 26.19 20.78
C ASP A 45 -19.26 25.59 20.30
N LYS A 46 -20.38 26.27 20.63
CA LYS A 46 -21.74 25.83 20.28
C LYS A 46 -22.00 25.81 18.78
N LYS A 47 -21.44 26.76 18.01
CA LYS A 47 -21.67 26.85 16.57
C LYS A 47 -20.96 25.71 15.85
N LEU A 48 -19.69 25.49 16.18
CA LEU A 48 -18.91 24.37 15.64
C LEU A 48 -19.51 23.02 16.03
N LYS A 49 -19.97 22.88 17.28
CA LYS A 49 -20.66 21.67 17.75
C LYS A 49 -21.91 21.36 16.91
N GLY A 50 -22.76 22.37 16.66
CA GLY A 50 -23.95 22.19 15.82
C GLY A 50 -23.62 21.89 14.35
N GLN A 51 -22.57 22.48 13.79
CA GLN A 51 -22.14 22.17 12.42
C GLN A 51 -21.59 20.74 12.29
N LEU A 52 -20.80 20.29 13.27
CA LEU A 52 -20.25 18.94 13.29
C LEU A 52 -21.34 17.89 13.50
N SER A 53 -22.33 18.13 14.36
CA SER A 53 -23.44 17.18 14.54
C SER A 53 -24.21 16.98 13.24
N VAL A 54 -24.57 18.06 12.53
CA VAL A 54 -25.26 17.96 11.22
C VAL A 54 -24.40 17.20 10.21
N ARG A 55 -23.08 17.38 10.24
CA ARG A 55 -22.16 16.68 9.34
C ARG A 55 -22.09 15.19 9.64
N GLU A 56 -22.04 14.80 10.92
CA GLU A 56 -22.08 13.40 11.36
C GLU A 56 -23.42 12.74 11.00
N ASP A 57 -24.53 13.46 11.14
CA ASP A 57 -25.85 12.98 10.72
C ASP A 57 -25.89 12.70 9.21
N LEU A 58 -25.34 13.61 8.40
CA LEU A 58 -25.21 13.42 6.94
C LEU A 58 -24.29 12.23 6.60
N TYR A 59 -23.19 12.02 7.34
CA TYR A 59 -22.35 10.83 7.22
C TYR A 59 -23.11 9.55 7.56
N GLY A 60 -23.93 9.56 8.61
CA GLY A 60 -24.81 8.46 8.96
C GLY A 60 -25.83 8.15 7.86
N ILE A 61 -26.49 9.20 7.32
CA ILE A 61 -27.49 9.05 6.25
C ILE A 61 -26.84 8.51 4.98
N SER A 62 -25.71 9.08 4.56
CA SER A 62 -24.99 8.62 3.36
C SER A 62 -24.47 7.18 3.50
N ALA A 63 -23.93 6.81 4.67
CA ALA A 63 -23.50 5.44 4.93
C ALA A 63 -24.68 4.44 4.92
N LYS A 64 -25.82 4.81 5.51
CA LYS A 64 -27.07 4.03 5.46
C LYS A 64 -27.59 3.89 4.02
N ALA A 65 -27.56 4.96 3.23
CA ALA A 65 -27.98 4.94 1.83
C ALA A 65 -27.09 4.01 0.98
N ALA A 66 -25.77 4.09 1.15
CA ALA A 66 -24.81 3.21 0.48
C ALA A 66 -24.98 1.73 0.90
N ALA A 67 -25.19 1.46 2.19
CA ALA A 67 -25.44 0.12 2.71
C ALA A 67 -26.76 -0.48 2.17
N LYS A 68 -27.82 0.33 2.06
CA LYS A 68 -29.09 -0.06 1.43
C LYS A 68 -28.91 -0.36 -0.05
N ALA A 69 -28.15 0.48 -0.77
CA ALA A 69 -27.84 0.24 -2.18
C ALA A 69 -27.08 -1.07 -2.38
N GLU A 70 -26.04 -1.34 -1.57
CA GLU A 70 -25.29 -2.61 -1.63
C GLU A 70 -26.17 -3.82 -1.31
N LYS A 71 -27.12 -3.70 -0.38
CA LYS A 71 -28.00 -4.81 -0.01
C LYS A 71 -29.08 -5.10 -1.06
N TRP A 72 -29.65 -4.07 -1.68
CA TRP A 72 -30.86 -4.23 -2.50
C TRP A 72 -30.65 -4.04 -4.00
N LEU A 73 -29.67 -3.25 -4.44
CA LEU A 73 -29.47 -2.91 -5.86
C LEU A 73 -28.43 -3.79 -6.54
N MET A 74 -27.68 -4.60 -5.80
CA MET A 74 -26.63 -5.43 -6.38
C MET A 74 -27.25 -6.61 -7.16
N PRO A 75 -26.99 -6.72 -8.48
CA PRO A 75 -27.71 -7.65 -9.34
C PRO A 75 -27.27 -9.12 -9.14
N SER A 76 -25.99 -9.34 -8.86
CA SER A 76 -25.40 -10.68 -8.84
C SER A 76 -24.90 -11.07 -7.46
N LYS A 77 -25.06 -12.35 -7.11
CA LYS A 77 -24.46 -12.95 -5.92
C LYS A 77 -23.08 -13.50 -6.27
N GLY A 78 -22.21 -13.58 -5.28
CA GLY A 78 -20.90 -14.18 -5.46
C GLY A 78 -20.98 -15.70 -5.56
N GLY A 79 -20.16 -16.31 -6.42
CA GLY A 79 -19.91 -17.74 -6.36
C GLY A 79 -19.31 -18.16 -5.02
N TYR A 80 -19.54 -19.42 -4.66
CA TYR A 80 -18.98 -20.08 -3.48
C TYR A 80 -18.89 -21.58 -3.75
N LEU A 81 -18.02 -22.26 -3.00
CA LEU A 81 -17.92 -23.71 -2.98
C LEU A 81 -18.02 -24.15 -1.53
N GLU A 82 -19.12 -24.80 -1.18
CA GLU A 82 -19.34 -25.36 0.14
C GLU A 82 -19.45 -26.87 0.00
N ALA A 83 -18.81 -27.59 0.91
CA ALA A 83 -18.87 -29.05 0.91
C ALA A 83 -20.05 -29.51 1.78
N GLU A 84 -20.84 -30.45 1.25
CA GLU A 84 -21.94 -31.04 1.99
C GLU A 84 -21.45 -32.25 2.83
N GLY A 85 -21.89 -32.34 4.08
CA GLY A 85 -21.64 -33.47 4.96
C GLY A 85 -20.17 -33.64 5.38
N ILE A 86 -19.54 -34.74 4.96
CA ILE A 86 -18.19 -35.17 5.39
C ILE A 86 -17.12 -34.74 4.37
N GLU A 87 -17.53 -34.30 3.19
CA GLU A 87 -16.61 -33.89 2.14
C GLU A 87 -15.87 -32.61 2.52
N LYS A 88 -14.66 -32.46 1.99
CA LYS A 88 -13.83 -31.28 2.23
C LYS A 88 -13.63 -30.56 0.91
N THR A 89 -13.82 -29.25 0.91
CA THR A 89 -13.71 -28.37 -0.27
C THR A 89 -12.43 -28.60 -1.08
N TRP A 90 -11.31 -28.85 -0.41
CA TRP A 90 -10.01 -29.05 -1.09
C TRP A 90 -9.78 -30.42 -1.73
N ARG A 91 -10.74 -31.36 -1.61
CA ARG A 91 -10.70 -32.64 -2.33
C ARG A 91 -11.44 -32.60 -3.66
N ILE A 92 -12.24 -31.56 -3.90
CA ILE A 92 -13.04 -31.40 -5.12
C ILE A 92 -12.10 -31.17 -6.31
N LYS A 93 -12.32 -31.95 -7.38
CA LYS A 93 -11.53 -31.87 -8.61
C LYS A 93 -12.14 -30.83 -9.57
N GLN A 94 -11.30 -30.30 -10.46
CA GLN A 94 -11.74 -29.35 -11.48
C GLN A 94 -12.75 -29.97 -12.46
N ASP A 95 -12.64 -31.26 -12.77
CA ASP A 95 -13.59 -31.95 -13.64
C ASP A 95 -15.01 -31.96 -13.05
N ALA A 96 -15.14 -32.13 -11.73
CA ALA A 96 -16.44 -32.08 -11.05
C ALA A 96 -17.04 -30.67 -11.12
N ILE A 97 -16.23 -29.65 -10.85
CA ILE A 97 -16.66 -28.24 -10.94
C ILE A 97 -17.13 -27.93 -12.38
N ASN A 98 -16.38 -28.38 -13.38
CA ASN A 98 -16.69 -28.14 -14.79
C ASN A 98 -18.06 -28.72 -15.21
N HIS A 99 -18.47 -29.85 -14.62
CA HIS A 99 -19.77 -30.47 -14.89
C HIS A 99 -20.93 -29.77 -14.18
N GLU A 100 -20.68 -29.10 -13.06
CA GLU A 100 -21.71 -28.42 -12.26
C GLU A 100 -21.94 -26.97 -12.71
N VAL A 101 -20.91 -26.30 -13.23
CA VAL A 101 -21.02 -24.91 -13.67
C VAL A 101 -21.72 -24.78 -15.03
N ASP A 102 -22.19 -23.57 -15.31
CA ASP A 102 -22.77 -23.23 -16.60
C ASP A 102 -21.74 -23.31 -17.74
N ILE A 103 -22.23 -23.51 -18.97
CA ILE A 103 -21.40 -23.67 -20.17
C ILE A 103 -20.49 -22.44 -20.41
N SER A 104 -20.90 -21.23 -20.01
CA SER A 104 -20.07 -20.03 -20.19
C SER A 104 -18.87 -20.06 -19.23
N SER A 105 -19.08 -20.41 -17.97
CA SER A 105 -18.00 -20.57 -17.00
C SER A 105 -17.12 -21.78 -17.33
N ALA A 106 -17.70 -22.90 -17.73
CA ALA A 106 -16.99 -24.11 -18.16
C ALA A 106 -15.97 -23.83 -19.28
N LYS A 107 -16.34 -22.98 -20.26
CA LYS A 107 -15.43 -22.56 -21.35
C LYS A 107 -14.18 -21.83 -20.87
N ASN A 108 -14.22 -21.20 -19.71
CA ASN A 108 -13.07 -20.52 -19.13
C ASN A 108 -12.06 -21.50 -18.53
N GLN A 109 -12.41 -22.78 -18.36
CA GLN A 109 -11.47 -23.82 -18.01
C GLN A 109 -10.81 -24.37 -19.28
N TYR A 110 -9.50 -24.16 -19.42
CA TYR A 110 -8.74 -24.66 -20.57
C TYR A 110 -7.26 -24.78 -20.24
N ASP A 111 -6.53 -25.56 -21.04
CA ASP A 111 -5.09 -25.69 -20.97
C ASP A 111 -4.48 -25.46 -22.35
N ILE A 112 -3.59 -24.47 -22.46
CA ILE A 112 -2.86 -24.17 -23.70
C ILE A 112 -1.43 -24.66 -23.53
N VAL A 113 -1.09 -25.67 -24.31
CA VAL A 113 0.20 -26.36 -24.26
C VAL A 113 1.12 -25.85 -25.37
N LEU A 114 2.13 -25.08 -24.99
CA LEU A 114 3.19 -24.51 -25.82
C LEU A 114 4.57 -24.94 -25.27
N PRO A 115 5.13 -26.08 -25.74
CA PRO A 115 6.38 -26.65 -25.20
C PRO A 115 7.62 -25.77 -25.40
N ASP A 116 7.70 -25.07 -26.52
CA ASP A 116 8.98 -24.60 -27.00
C ASP A 116 9.45 -23.31 -26.31
N PHE A 117 8.55 -22.52 -25.75
CA PHE A 117 8.84 -21.13 -25.36
C PHE A 117 9.13 -20.92 -23.87
N GLY A 118 9.18 -22.00 -23.08
CA GLY A 118 9.56 -22.00 -21.67
C GLY A 118 8.45 -21.49 -20.74
N PRO A 119 8.76 -21.16 -19.47
CA PRO A 119 7.73 -20.76 -18.52
C PRO A 119 7.08 -19.44 -18.92
N TYR A 120 5.75 -19.44 -18.89
CA TYR A 120 4.93 -18.28 -19.19
C TYR A 120 4.69 -17.42 -17.95
N THR A 121 4.79 -16.11 -18.13
CA THR A 121 4.31 -15.09 -17.19
C THR A 121 3.03 -14.49 -17.74
N LEU A 122 2.06 -14.28 -16.86
CA LEU A 122 0.74 -13.75 -17.20
C LEU A 122 0.53 -12.36 -16.58
N ASP A 123 -0.28 -11.54 -17.23
CA ASP A 123 -0.87 -10.34 -16.66
C ASP A 123 -2.28 -10.12 -17.20
N PHE A 124 -3.17 -9.59 -16.37
CA PHE A 124 -4.55 -9.27 -16.74
C PHE A 124 -4.78 -7.77 -16.69
N THR A 125 -5.63 -7.27 -17.58
CA THR A 125 -6.11 -5.89 -17.47
C THR A 125 -6.94 -5.71 -16.21
N SER A 126 -7.09 -4.47 -15.72
CA SER A 126 -7.95 -4.18 -14.56
C SER A 126 -9.41 -4.58 -14.78
N SER A 127 -9.86 -4.69 -16.03
CA SER A 127 -11.19 -5.19 -16.41
C SER A 127 -11.29 -6.71 -16.47
N GLY A 128 -10.16 -7.43 -16.46
CA GLY A 128 -10.11 -8.88 -16.63
C GLY A 128 -10.52 -9.37 -18.02
N ARG A 129 -10.81 -8.49 -18.97
CA ARG A 129 -11.18 -8.86 -20.34
C ARG A 129 -10.00 -9.37 -21.14
N TYR A 130 -8.84 -8.74 -21.01
CA TYR A 130 -7.67 -9.07 -21.81
C TYR A 130 -6.57 -9.66 -20.95
N MET A 131 -5.85 -10.61 -21.52
CA MET A 131 -4.71 -11.28 -20.92
C MET A 131 -3.49 -11.11 -21.81
N ALA A 132 -2.35 -10.83 -21.20
CA ALA A 132 -1.05 -10.85 -21.83
C ALA A 132 -0.27 -12.07 -21.30
N ALA A 133 0.20 -12.90 -22.21
CA ALA A 133 1.03 -14.05 -21.92
C ALA A 133 2.42 -13.85 -22.55
N ALA A 134 3.47 -14.09 -21.77
CA ALA A 134 4.84 -13.97 -22.24
C ALA A 134 5.66 -15.21 -21.87
N GLY A 135 6.15 -15.91 -22.87
CA GLY A 135 7.08 -17.02 -22.73
C GLY A 135 8.51 -16.53 -22.57
N ARG A 136 9.29 -17.20 -21.71
CA ARG A 136 10.68 -16.81 -21.41
C ARG A 136 11.61 -16.76 -22.63
N LYS A 137 11.32 -17.49 -23.72
CA LYS A 137 12.11 -17.46 -24.97
C LYS A 137 11.68 -16.40 -25.99
N GLY A 138 10.72 -15.52 -25.62
CA GLY A 138 10.35 -14.36 -26.43
C GLY A 138 9.03 -14.46 -27.17
N HIS A 139 8.21 -15.47 -26.85
CA HIS A 139 6.82 -15.54 -27.30
C HIS A 139 5.97 -14.56 -26.50
N LEU A 140 5.22 -13.69 -27.17
CA LEU A 140 4.28 -12.77 -26.55
C LEU A 140 2.93 -12.94 -27.23
N ALA A 141 1.86 -13.05 -26.44
CA ALA A 141 0.50 -13.15 -26.92
C ALA A 141 -0.43 -12.25 -26.11
N VAL A 142 -1.36 -11.60 -26.78
CA VAL A 142 -2.47 -10.85 -26.18
C VAL A 142 -3.77 -11.52 -26.60
N VAL A 143 -4.59 -11.91 -25.63
CA VAL A 143 -5.81 -12.71 -25.83
C VAL A 143 -7.00 -11.97 -25.22
N ASP A 144 -8.11 -11.89 -25.97
CA ASP A 144 -9.41 -11.50 -25.40
C ASP A 144 -10.04 -12.73 -24.75
N MET A 145 -10.14 -12.70 -23.43
CA MET A 145 -10.59 -13.81 -22.60
C MET A 145 -12.10 -14.02 -22.64
N LYS A 146 -12.88 -13.01 -23.06
CA LYS A 146 -14.33 -13.16 -23.20
C LYS A 146 -14.68 -14.00 -24.42
N ASN A 147 -14.02 -13.71 -25.54
CA ASN A 147 -14.27 -14.36 -26.82
C ASN A 147 -13.32 -15.53 -27.06
N MET A 148 -12.31 -15.71 -26.21
CA MET A 148 -11.21 -16.66 -26.42
C MET A 148 -10.52 -16.46 -27.78
N SER A 149 -10.42 -15.21 -28.22
CA SER A 149 -9.81 -14.83 -29.50
C SER A 149 -8.42 -14.27 -29.27
N LEU A 150 -7.44 -14.77 -30.02
CA LEU A 150 -6.10 -14.20 -30.08
C LEU A 150 -6.17 -12.83 -30.78
N ILE A 151 -5.77 -11.77 -30.08
CA ILE A 151 -5.66 -10.43 -30.67
C ILE A 151 -4.35 -10.34 -31.44
N LYS A 152 -3.25 -10.69 -30.78
CA LYS A 152 -1.93 -10.65 -31.37
C LYS A 152 -1.02 -11.70 -30.79
N GLU A 153 -0.22 -12.29 -31.66
CA GLU A 153 0.93 -13.10 -31.32
C GLU A 153 2.17 -12.50 -31.99
N MET A 154 3.28 -12.47 -31.25
CA MET A 154 4.55 -11.96 -31.73
C MET A 154 5.72 -12.70 -31.09
N GLN A 155 6.80 -12.83 -31.85
CA GLN A 155 8.02 -13.50 -31.40
C GLN A 155 9.19 -12.52 -31.42
N VAL A 156 9.65 -12.13 -30.24
CA VAL A 156 10.76 -11.17 -30.03
C VAL A 156 12.13 -11.85 -30.20
N ARG A 157 12.20 -13.18 -30.06
CA ARG A 157 13.45 -13.98 -30.08
C ARG A 157 14.50 -13.58 -29.04
N GLU A 158 14.11 -12.78 -28.05
CA GLU A 158 14.90 -12.47 -26.87
C GLU A 158 14.27 -13.05 -25.60
N THR A 159 15.04 -13.08 -24.51
CA THR A 159 14.50 -13.53 -23.22
C THR A 159 13.57 -12.48 -22.63
N VAL A 160 12.30 -12.84 -22.41
CA VAL A 160 11.33 -11.99 -21.70
C VAL A 160 11.26 -12.44 -20.24
N ARG A 161 11.26 -11.48 -19.31
CA ARG A 161 11.25 -11.74 -17.86
C ARG A 161 9.90 -11.48 -17.21
N ASP A 162 9.19 -10.45 -17.67
CA ASP A 162 7.90 -10.06 -17.15
C ASP A 162 7.14 -9.27 -18.22
N ILE A 163 5.82 -9.26 -18.08
CA ILE A 163 4.89 -8.52 -18.94
C ILE A 163 3.85 -7.83 -18.06
N VAL A 164 3.50 -6.60 -18.40
CA VAL A 164 2.55 -5.79 -17.66
C VAL A 164 1.72 -4.92 -18.61
N PHE A 165 0.40 -4.91 -18.45
CA PHE A 165 -0.45 -3.92 -19.10
C PHE A 165 -0.27 -2.53 -18.48
N LEU A 166 -0.41 -1.50 -19.29
CA LEU A 166 -0.43 -0.11 -18.82
C LEU A 166 -1.85 0.26 -18.38
N HIS A 167 -2.34 1.45 -18.73
CA HIS A 167 -3.68 1.90 -18.33
C HIS A 167 -4.80 1.20 -19.10
N ASN A 168 -4.54 0.82 -20.35
CA ASN A 168 -5.48 0.18 -21.26
C ASN A 168 -4.91 -1.14 -21.80
N GLU A 169 -5.74 -1.92 -22.47
CA GLU A 169 -5.34 -3.09 -23.25
C GLU A 169 -4.51 -2.75 -24.49
N LEU A 170 -4.56 -1.48 -24.90
CA LEU A 170 -3.86 -0.98 -26.07
C LEU A 170 -2.35 -1.01 -25.91
N PHE A 171 -1.86 -0.87 -24.69
CA PHE A 171 -0.45 -0.78 -24.44
C PHE A 171 -0.01 -1.77 -23.37
N PHE A 172 1.06 -2.50 -23.67
CA PHE A 172 1.69 -3.38 -22.72
C PHE A 172 3.21 -3.21 -22.77
N ALA A 173 3.85 -3.37 -21.62
CA ALA A 173 5.29 -3.32 -21.48
C ALA A 173 5.84 -4.73 -21.29
N ALA A 174 6.89 -5.08 -22.04
CA ALA A 174 7.59 -6.35 -21.90
C ALA A 174 9.05 -6.10 -21.48
N ALA A 175 9.48 -6.76 -20.40
CA ALA A 175 10.86 -6.71 -19.93
C ALA A 175 11.72 -7.72 -20.72
N GLN A 176 12.39 -7.26 -21.78
CA GLN A 176 13.28 -8.10 -22.59
C GLN A 176 14.67 -8.27 -21.96
N LYS A 177 15.64 -8.79 -22.71
CA LYS A 177 16.97 -9.14 -22.21
C LYS A 177 17.71 -7.92 -21.68
N LYS A 178 17.75 -6.83 -22.44
CA LYS A 178 18.52 -5.62 -22.11
C LYS A 178 17.68 -4.46 -21.62
N TYR A 179 16.50 -4.22 -22.19
CA TYR A 179 15.65 -3.08 -21.89
C TYR A 179 14.18 -3.52 -21.84
N PRO A 180 13.30 -2.78 -21.13
CA PRO A 180 11.87 -2.92 -21.33
C PRO A 180 11.43 -2.16 -22.58
N TYR A 181 10.47 -2.75 -23.29
CA TYR A 181 9.86 -2.20 -24.49
C TYR A 181 8.37 -2.02 -24.26
N ILE A 182 7.81 -0.94 -24.78
CA ILE A 182 6.36 -0.69 -24.77
C ILE A 182 5.84 -0.99 -26.17
N TYR A 183 4.81 -1.81 -26.24
CA TYR A 183 4.14 -2.25 -27.46
C TYR A 183 2.72 -1.71 -27.54
N ASN A 184 2.26 -1.49 -28.76
CA ASN A 184 0.85 -1.30 -29.05
C ASN A 184 0.13 -2.67 -29.16
N ARG A 185 -1.20 -2.66 -29.17
CA ARG A 185 -2.08 -3.83 -29.36
C ARG A 185 -1.73 -4.64 -30.60
N ASP A 186 -1.31 -3.97 -31.67
CA ASP A 186 -0.96 -4.59 -32.95
C ASP A 186 0.44 -5.24 -32.93
N GLY A 187 1.21 -5.05 -31.84
CA GLY A 187 2.57 -5.55 -31.68
C GLY A 187 3.66 -4.63 -32.24
N VAL A 188 3.31 -3.39 -32.60
CA VAL A 188 4.29 -2.38 -33.00
C VAL A 188 5.03 -1.87 -31.77
N GLU A 189 6.36 -1.81 -31.84
CA GLU A 189 7.18 -1.26 -30.76
C GLU A 189 7.06 0.28 -30.77
N LEU A 190 6.62 0.86 -29.66
CA LEU A 190 6.49 2.31 -29.50
C LEU A 190 7.76 2.91 -28.88
N HIS A 191 8.21 2.33 -27.77
CA HIS A 191 9.34 2.86 -27.02
C HIS A 191 10.29 1.75 -26.56
N CYS A 192 11.59 2.05 -26.67
CA CYS A 192 12.67 1.29 -26.05
C CYS A 192 13.25 2.10 -24.88
N LEU A 193 13.04 1.60 -23.67
CA LEU A 193 13.43 2.30 -22.44
C LEU A 193 14.88 1.98 -22.06
N LYS A 194 15.84 2.56 -22.79
CA LYS A 194 17.29 2.40 -22.51
C LYS A 194 17.66 2.81 -21.10
N GLU A 195 16.98 3.86 -20.64
CA GLU A 195 16.84 4.32 -19.26
C GLU A 195 16.99 3.21 -18.27
N HIS A 196 16.07 2.27 -18.41
CA HIS A 196 15.72 1.25 -17.44
C HIS A 196 16.73 0.11 -17.38
N GLY A 197 17.55 -0.15 -18.40
CA GLY A 197 18.50 -1.26 -18.37
C GLY A 197 17.83 -2.63 -18.18
N ALA A 198 18.58 -3.61 -17.68
CA ALA A 198 18.14 -5.01 -17.61
C ALA A 198 17.16 -5.25 -16.44
N VAL A 199 15.89 -4.98 -16.71
CA VAL A 199 14.77 -5.11 -15.77
C VAL A 199 14.43 -6.57 -15.50
N THR A 200 14.21 -6.93 -14.23
CA THR A 200 13.75 -8.24 -13.80
C THR A 200 12.24 -8.33 -13.64
N ARG A 201 11.60 -7.27 -13.11
CA ARG A 201 10.14 -7.17 -12.91
C ARG A 201 9.61 -5.79 -13.31
N LEU A 202 8.38 -5.76 -13.80
CA LEU A 202 7.64 -4.54 -14.10
C LEU A 202 6.38 -4.47 -13.25
N GLN A 203 5.91 -3.27 -12.96
CA GLN A 203 4.61 -3.04 -12.33
C GLN A 203 4.09 -1.68 -12.78
N PHE A 204 2.81 -1.61 -13.13
CA PHE A 204 2.15 -0.37 -13.49
C PHE A 204 1.27 0.14 -12.35
N LEU A 205 1.39 1.43 -12.04
CA LEU A 205 0.57 2.15 -11.06
C LEU A 205 -0.54 2.92 -11.79
N LYS A 206 -1.70 2.29 -11.93
CA LYS A 206 -2.82 2.81 -12.74
C LYS A 206 -3.27 4.23 -12.39
N ASN A 207 -3.43 4.57 -11.11
CA ASN A 207 -3.93 5.89 -10.69
C ASN A 207 -2.92 7.02 -10.91
N HIS A 208 -1.62 6.70 -11.00
CA HIS A 208 -0.54 7.68 -11.14
C HIS A 208 0.10 7.67 -12.53
N PHE A 209 -0.28 6.70 -13.39
CA PHE A 209 0.34 6.43 -14.68
C PHE A 209 1.86 6.22 -14.62
N LEU A 210 2.33 5.52 -13.58
CA LEU A 210 3.75 5.26 -13.41
C LEU A 210 4.10 3.83 -13.78
N LEU A 211 5.06 3.66 -14.68
CA LEU A 211 5.73 2.40 -14.91
C LEU A 211 6.89 2.27 -13.94
N VAL A 212 6.79 1.27 -13.06
CA VAL A 212 7.82 0.95 -12.09
C VAL A 212 8.59 -0.25 -12.60
N SER A 213 9.91 -0.13 -12.54
CA SER A 213 10.81 -1.20 -12.96
C SER A 213 11.89 -1.41 -11.93
N ILE A 214 12.34 -2.65 -11.83
CA ILE A 214 13.44 -3.02 -10.96
C ILE A 214 14.51 -3.77 -11.76
N ASN A 215 15.75 -3.31 -11.62
CA ASN A 215 16.88 -3.89 -12.35
C ASN A 215 17.48 -5.09 -11.65
N LYS A 216 18.21 -5.89 -12.45
CA LYS A 216 19.10 -6.94 -11.93
C LYS A 216 20.11 -6.41 -10.90
N PHE A 217 20.50 -5.14 -11.01
CA PHE A 217 21.41 -4.44 -10.09
C PHE A 217 20.72 -3.86 -8.83
N GLY A 218 19.40 -4.05 -8.67
CA GLY A 218 18.65 -3.52 -7.52
C GLY A 218 18.40 -2.00 -7.60
N GLN A 219 18.33 -1.44 -8.81
CA GLN A 219 17.91 -0.07 -9.06
C GLN A 219 16.41 -0.03 -9.36
N LEU A 220 15.65 0.66 -8.53
CA LEU A 220 14.22 0.90 -8.68
C LEU A 220 14.01 2.20 -9.44
N ARG A 221 13.26 2.16 -10.54
CA ARG A 221 12.99 3.33 -11.36
C ARG A 221 11.50 3.52 -11.56
N TYR A 222 11.08 4.78 -11.48
CA TYR A 222 9.72 5.23 -11.75
C TYR A 222 9.73 6.12 -12.98
N GLN A 223 8.99 5.73 -14.00
CA GLN A 223 8.79 6.50 -15.21
C GLN A 223 7.32 6.89 -15.33
N ASP A 224 7.08 8.15 -15.68
CA ASP A 224 5.77 8.59 -16.08
C ASP A 224 5.49 8.14 -17.51
N VAL A 225 4.42 7.38 -17.72
CA VAL A 225 4.05 6.87 -19.05
C VAL A 225 3.40 7.96 -19.90
N THR A 226 2.74 8.95 -19.30
CA THR A 226 2.04 9.98 -20.09
C THR A 226 3.03 11.00 -20.66
N MET A 227 3.98 11.44 -19.83
CA MET A 227 4.98 12.45 -20.23
C MET A 227 6.27 11.81 -20.74
N GLY A 228 6.50 10.52 -20.45
CA GLY A 228 7.74 9.81 -20.78
C GLY A 228 8.91 10.14 -19.87
N GLU A 229 8.73 11.03 -18.89
CA GLU A 229 9.79 11.51 -18.01
C GLU A 229 10.14 10.51 -16.89
N MET A 230 11.43 10.45 -16.57
CA MET A 230 11.91 9.69 -15.42
C MET A 230 11.76 10.51 -14.14
N ILE A 231 10.92 10.03 -13.22
CA ILE A 231 10.65 10.73 -11.96
C ILE A 231 11.74 10.44 -10.94
N SER A 232 12.10 9.18 -10.77
CA SER A 232 13.06 8.79 -9.74
C SER A 232 13.83 7.51 -10.07
N ASN A 233 15.05 7.46 -9.55
CA ASN A 233 15.96 6.32 -9.64
C ASN A 233 16.60 6.07 -8.27
N PHE A 234 16.25 4.96 -7.64
CA PHE A 234 16.68 4.60 -6.29
C PHE A 234 17.52 3.33 -6.29
N ARG A 235 18.64 3.36 -5.56
CA ARG A 235 19.45 2.17 -5.28
C ARG A 235 18.96 1.52 -3.99
N THR A 236 18.51 0.28 -4.07
CA THR A 236 17.99 -0.45 -2.90
C THR A 236 19.10 -0.90 -1.93
N GLY A 237 20.32 -1.16 -2.44
CA GLY A 237 21.48 -1.57 -1.66
C GLY A 237 21.44 -2.99 -1.09
N LEU A 238 20.43 -3.79 -1.46
CA LEU A 238 20.14 -5.12 -0.89
C LEU A 238 20.32 -6.25 -1.92
N GLY A 239 20.92 -5.94 -3.08
CA GLY A 239 21.24 -6.89 -4.14
C GLY A 239 20.13 -7.06 -5.18
N ARG A 240 20.14 -8.21 -5.86
CA ARG A 240 19.16 -8.54 -6.92
C ARG A 240 17.81 -8.90 -6.30
N THR A 241 16.75 -8.31 -6.83
CA THR A 241 15.36 -8.55 -6.45
C THR A 241 14.58 -9.16 -7.60
N ASP A 242 13.95 -10.31 -7.35
CA ASP A 242 13.13 -11.02 -8.34
C ASP A 242 11.62 -10.91 -8.06
N VAL A 243 11.23 -10.22 -6.98
CA VAL A 243 9.83 -10.03 -6.55
C VAL A 243 9.55 -8.54 -6.35
N MET A 244 8.52 -8.03 -7.04
CA MET A 244 8.03 -6.66 -6.94
C MET A 244 6.51 -6.66 -7.10
N LEU A 245 5.81 -5.91 -6.26
CA LEU A 245 4.38 -5.65 -6.39
C LEU A 245 4.03 -4.26 -5.86
N ALA A 246 2.98 -3.68 -6.41
CA ALA A 246 2.37 -2.46 -5.88
C ALA A 246 1.19 -2.80 -4.97
N ASN A 247 1.06 -2.08 -3.87
CA ASN A 247 -0.16 -2.12 -3.08
C ASN A 247 -1.25 -1.33 -3.81
N PRO A 248 -2.39 -1.97 -4.16
CA PRO A 248 -3.45 -1.35 -4.95
C PRO A 248 -4.14 -0.18 -4.25
N LEU A 249 -4.14 -0.13 -2.91
CA LEU A 249 -4.80 0.93 -2.15
C LEU A 249 -4.00 2.24 -2.16
N ASN A 250 -2.68 2.14 -1.98
CA ASN A 250 -1.85 3.30 -1.66
C ASN A 250 -0.76 3.61 -2.70
N GLY A 251 -0.58 2.74 -3.69
CA GLY A 251 0.41 2.91 -4.76
C GLY A 251 1.86 2.69 -4.33
N VAL A 252 2.10 2.26 -3.08
CA VAL A 252 3.44 1.98 -2.56
C VAL A 252 3.95 0.67 -3.15
N VAL A 253 5.19 0.69 -3.63
CA VAL A 253 5.82 -0.49 -4.26
C VAL A 253 6.64 -1.23 -3.23
N ALA A 254 6.35 -2.52 -3.04
CA ALA A 254 7.17 -3.39 -2.22
C ALA A 254 8.10 -4.24 -3.08
N LEU A 255 9.32 -4.41 -2.57
CA LEU A 255 10.37 -5.24 -3.14
C LEU A 255 10.75 -6.34 -2.17
N GLY A 256 10.83 -7.56 -2.67
CA GLY A 256 11.34 -8.71 -1.92
C GLY A 256 12.82 -8.93 -2.20
N HIS A 257 13.64 -8.89 -1.15
CA HIS A 257 15.10 -9.07 -1.24
C HIS A 257 15.55 -10.50 -0.97
N SER A 258 16.78 -10.80 -1.39
CA SER A 258 17.43 -12.10 -1.15
C SER A 258 17.74 -12.36 0.33
N GLY A 259 17.91 -11.30 1.13
CA GLY A 259 18.11 -11.39 2.58
C GLY A 259 16.83 -11.59 3.39
N GLY A 260 15.68 -11.83 2.74
CA GLY A 260 14.42 -12.06 3.45
C GLY A 260 13.71 -10.81 3.95
N THR A 261 14.28 -9.64 3.67
CA THR A 261 13.70 -8.32 3.94
C THR A 261 12.75 -7.90 2.83
N VAL A 262 11.57 -7.39 3.19
CA VAL A 262 10.69 -6.62 2.30
C VAL A 262 10.97 -5.14 2.52
N SER A 263 11.19 -4.39 1.44
CA SER A 263 11.29 -2.92 1.50
C SER A 263 10.15 -2.27 0.73
N MET A 264 9.52 -1.25 1.32
CA MET A 264 8.45 -0.47 0.69
C MET A 264 8.96 0.90 0.25
N TRP A 265 8.62 1.31 -0.98
CA TRP A 265 9.16 2.48 -1.64
C TRP A 265 8.07 3.41 -2.14
N LYS A 266 8.36 4.71 -2.12
CA LYS A 266 7.59 5.75 -2.82
C LYS A 266 8.50 6.55 -3.75
N PRO A 267 7.97 7.17 -4.82
CA PRO A 267 8.78 7.93 -5.78
C PRO A 267 9.49 9.15 -5.18
N THR A 268 8.97 9.73 -4.09
CA THR A 268 9.51 10.98 -3.51
C THR A 268 10.64 10.74 -2.50
N SER A 269 10.88 9.50 -2.06
CA SER A 269 11.89 9.23 -1.02
C SER A 269 12.95 8.25 -1.48
N ALA A 270 14.21 8.68 -1.36
CA ALA A 270 15.38 7.84 -1.63
C ALA A 270 15.63 6.78 -0.55
N VAL A 271 14.95 6.88 0.59
CA VAL A 271 14.99 5.89 1.67
C VAL A 271 13.68 5.10 1.62
N PRO A 272 13.69 3.77 1.80
CA PRO A 272 12.44 3.02 1.85
C PRO A 272 11.61 3.46 3.06
N LEU A 273 10.30 3.55 2.86
CA LEU A 273 9.32 3.92 3.88
C LEU A 273 9.31 2.92 5.03
N VAL A 274 9.40 1.63 4.68
CA VAL A 274 9.39 0.53 5.64
C VAL A 274 10.41 -0.51 5.19
N LYS A 275 11.16 -1.06 6.15
CA LYS A 275 11.97 -2.27 5.98
C LYS A 275 11.47 -3.30 6.99
N MET A 276 10.98 -4.43 6.51
CA MET A 276 10.48 -5.51 7.35
C MET A 276 11.28 -6.78 7.10
N LEU A 277 11.79 -7.40 8.17
CA LEU A 277 12.39 -8.72 8.08
C LEU A 277 11.28 -9.77 8.09
N CYS A 278 10.90 -10.28 6.92
CA CYS A 278 9.78 -11.20 6.82
C CYS A 278 10.24 -12.66 7.02
N HIS A 279 11.35 -13.02 6.40
CA HIS A 279 11.95 -14.35 6.45
C HIS A 279 13.46 -14.22 6.70
N PRO A 280 14.13 -15.25 7.23
CA PRO A 280 15.60 -15.24 7.34
C PRO A 280 16.29 -15.63 6.02
N GLY A 281 15.56 -16.25 5.08
CA GLY A 281 16.03 -16.58 3.73
C GLY A 281 15.36 -15.73 2.64
N PRO A 282 15.71 -15.94 1.36
CA PRO A 282 15.21 -15.13 0.26
C PRO A 282 13.69 -15.22 0.11
N ILE A 283 13.09 -14.07 -0.20
CA ILE A 283 11.67 -13.96 -0.51
C ILE A 283 11.44 -14.50 -1.91
N THR A 284 10.61 -15.52 -2.03
CA THR A 284 10.30 -16.15 -3.32
C THR A 284 9.05 -15.56 -3.96
N ALA A 285 8.06 -15.17 -3.15
CA ALA A 285 6.83 -14.57 -3.62
C ALA A 285 6.25 -13.61 -2.59
N MET A 286 5.44 -12.68 -3.09
CA MET A 286 4.69 -11.70 -2.31
C MET A 286 3.36 -11.48 -2.99
N ALA A 287 2.33 -11.10 -2.24
CA ALA A 287 1.03 -10.67 -2.77
C ALA A 287 0.42 -9.63 -1.82
N PHE A 288 -0.30 -8.64 -2.37
CA PHE A 288 -1.08 -7.67 -1.60
C PHE A 288 -2.56 -7.98 -1.72
N HIS A 289 -3.26 -7.91 -0.60
CA HIS A 289 -4.71 -7.99 -0.62
C HIS A 289 -5.28 -6.71 -1.29
N PRO A 290 -6.39 -6.80 -2.05
CA PRO A 290 -7.03 -5.64 -2.70
C PRO A 290 -7.35 -4.48 -1.75
N ASN A 291 -7.82 -4.78 -0.54
CA ASN A 291 -8.02 -3.80 0.54
C ASN A 291 -6.74 -3.10 1.03
N GLY A 292 -5.54 -3.50 0.57
CA GLY A 292 -4.25 -2.88 0.86
C GLY A 292 -3.76 -2.97 2.31
N ASN A 293 -4.47 -3.70 3.16
CA ASN A 293 -4.16 -3.85 4.59
C ASN A 293 -3.43 -5.15 4.93
N LEU A 294 -3.48 -6.14 4.04
CA LEU A 294 -2.87 -7.45 4.22
C LEU A 294 -1.82 -7.70 3.15
N MET A 295 -0.76 -8.39 3.55
CA MET A 295 0.31 -8.82 2.65
C MET A 295 0.69 -10.27 2.96
N ALA A 296 0.75 -11.10 1.93
CA ALA A 296 1.28 -12.46 2.04
C ALA A 296 2.72 -12.48 1.52
N THR A 297 3.60 -13.19 2.22
CA THR A 297 5.00 -13.38 1.81
C THR A 297 5.38 -14.84 1.93
N SER A 298 6.13 -15.34 0.95
CA SER A 298 6.68 -16.69 0.96
C SER A 298 8.20 -16.63 0.91
N GLY A 299 8.84 -17.49 1.69
CA GLY A 299 10.29 -17.63 1.74
C GLY A 299 10.78 -19.02 1.36
N LYS A 300 12.10 -19.14 1.24
CA LYS A 300 12.78 -20.43 1.02
C LYS A 300 12.58 -21.43 2.17
N GLU A 301 12.23 -20.96 3.37
CA GLU A 301 11.98 -21.78 4.55
C GLU A 301 10.69 -22.60 4.53
N LYS A 302 9.97 -22.61 3.39
CA LYS A 302 8.69 -23.30 3.24
C LYS A 302 7.65 -22.83 4.26
N LYS A 303 7.63 -21.53 4.52
CA LYS A 303 6.60 -20.85 5.32
C LYS A 303 6.02 -19.70 4.52
N ILE A 304 4.69 -19.61 4.52
CA ILE A 304 3.94 -18.45 4.04
C ILE A 304 3.52 -17.66 5.27
N LYS A 305 3.85 -16.37 5.32
CA LYS A 305 3.46 -15.47 6.41
C LYS A 305 2.48 -14.42 5.91
N ILE A 306 1.39 -14.25 6.63
CA ILE A 306 0.39 -13.21 6.39
C ILE A 306 0.64 -12.09 7.39
N TRP A 307 0.72 -10.86 6.87
CA TRP A 307 1.09 -9.66 7.59
C TRP A 307 -0.07 -8.67 7.60
N ASP A 308 -0.31 -8.04 8.74
CA ASP A 308 -1.12 -6.81 8.81
C ASP A 308 -0.21 -5.61 8.55
N LEU A 309 -0.48 -4.84 7.50
CA LEU A 309 0.32 -3.69 7.10
C LEU A 309 0.03 -2.44 7.93
N ARG A 310 -1.05 -2.40 8.72
CA ARG A 310 -1.35 -1.26 9.59
C ARG A 310 -0.46 -1.27 10.83
N LYS A 311 -0.22 -2.48 11.37
CA LYS A 311 0.62 -2.71 12.56
C LYS A 311 2.01 -3.24 12.22
N PHE A 312 2.19 -3.77 11.02
CA PHE A 312 3.39 -4.48 10.57
C PHE A 312 3.69 -5.75 11.40
N GLU A 313 2.63 -6.46 11.79
CA GLU A 313 2.70 -7.68 12.61
C GLU A 313 2.32 -8.92 11.79
N VAL A 314 2.84 -10.09 12.20
CA VAL A 314 2.46 -11.37 11.60
C VAL A 314 1.13 -11.81 12.18
N LEU A 315 0.12 -11.97 11.32
CA LEU A 315 -1.18 -12.51 11.71
C LEU A 315 -1.17 -14.04 11.76
N GLN A 316 -0.56 -14.67 10.74
CA GLN A 316 -0.59 -16.11 10.59
C GLN A 316 0.65 -16.63 9.87
N ILE A 317 1.09 -17.83 10.28
CA ILE A 317 2.14 -18.60 9.62
C ILE A 317 1.52 -19.90 9.09
N ILE A 318 1.62 -20.11 7.78
CA ILE A 318 1.10 -21.28 7.09
C ILE A 318 2.28 -22.12 6.59
N PRO A 319 2.34 -23.42 6.90
CA PRO A 319 3.37 -24.29 6.37
C PRO A 319 3.15 -24.51 4.87
N GLY A 320 4.21 -24.35 4.08
CA GLY A 320 4.16 -24.49 2.63
C GLY A 320 5.16 -23.57 1.92
N HIS A 321 5.64 -24.01 0.75
CA HIS A 321 6.57 -23.22 -0.06
C HIS A 321 5.90 -22.70 -1.31
N ALA A 322 5.60 -21.41 -1.39
CA ALA A 322 5.08 -20.82 -2.62
C ALA A 322 6.19 -20.15 -3.44
N LYS A 323 6.28 -20.51 -4.72
CA LYS A 323 7.08 -19.81 -5.72
C LYS A 323 6.37 -18.57 -6.25
N THR A 324 5.04 -18.59 -6.26
CA THR A 324 4.17 -17.49 -6.71
C THR A 324 3.00 -17.34 -5.76
N LEU A 325 2.60 -16.10 -5.51
CA LEU A 325 1.44 -15.75 -4.70
C LEU A 325 0.63 -14.69 -5.44
N ASP A 326 -0.70 -14.77 -5.32
CA ASP A 326 -1.59 -13.70 -5.77
C ASP A 326 -2.87 -13.67 -4.92
N PHE A 327 -3.48 -12.51 -4.76
CA PHE A 327 -4.76 -12.34 -4.06
C PHE A 327 -5.88 -12.05 -5.06
N SER A 328 -7.03 -12.68 -4.86
CA SER A 328 -8.25 -12.37 -5.61
C SER A 328 -8.94 -11.13 -5.04
N GLN A 329 -9.89 -10.56 -5.79
CA GLN A 329 -10.68 -9.39 -5.38
C GLN A 329 -11.43 -9.60 -4.06
N LYS A 330 -11.97 -10.80 -3.84
CA LYS A 330 -12.65 -11.21 -2.61
C LYS A 330 -11.71 -11.60 -1.47
N GLY A 331 -10.40 -11.66 -1.72
CA GLY A 331 -9.40 -11.97 -0.70
C GLY A 331 -9.00 -13.45 -0.63
N LEU A 332 -9.30 -14.28 -1.62
CA LEU A 332 -8.69 -15.62 -1.72
C LEU A 332 -7.20 -15.48 -2.07
N LEU A 333 -6.35 -16.30 -1.48
CA LEU A 333 -4.91 -16.31 -1.73
C LEU A 333 -4.51 -17.58 -2.50
N ALA A 334 -3.99 -17.41 -3.71
CA ALA A 334 -3.42 -18.51 -4.49
C ALA A 334 -1.92 -18.64 -4.21
N ALA A 335 -1.45 -19.87 -4.04
CA ALA A 335 -0.07 -20.23 -3.78
C ALA A 335 0.37 -21.36 -4.71
N GLY A 336 1.30 -21.05 -5.62
CA GLY A 336 1.84 -22.00 -6.60
C GLY A 336 3.14 -22.66 -6.10
N THR A 337 3.16 -24.00 -6.05
CA THR A 337 4.28 -24.82 -5.58
C THR A 337 4.60 -25.92 -6.59
N GLY A 338 5.66 -25.79 -7.38
CA GLY A 338 6.01 -26.81 -8.38
C GLY A 338 4.88 -27.00 -9.40
N SER A 339 4.21 -28.15 -9.38
CA SER A 339 3.02 -28.47 -10.20
C SER A 339 1.70 -28.37 -9.44
N TYR A 340 1.72 -27.91 -8.19
CA TYR A 340 0.56 -27.85 -7.31
C TYR A 340 0.14 -26.42 -7.00
N VAL A 341 -1.15 -26.13 -7.14
CA VAL A 341 -1.76 -24.87 -6.73
C VAL A 341 -2.59 -25.08 -5.48
N GLN A 342 -2.31 -24.28 -4.46
CA GLN A 342 -3.07 -24.20 -3.23
C GLN A 342 -3.84 -22.89 -3.21
N ILE A 343 -5.14 -22.95 -2.94
CA ILE A 343 -5.96 -21.77 -2.71
C ILE A 343 -6.34 -21.75 -1.24
N LEU A 344 -6.14 -20.60 -0.62
CA LEU A 344 -6.41 -20.32 0.77
C LEU A 344 -7.54 -19.28 0.85
N GLY A 345 -8.46 -19.45 1.79
CA GLY A 345 -9.57 -18.53 2.01
C GLY A 345 -9.75 -18.21 3.49
N ASP A 346 -10.26 -17.01 3.77
CA ASP A 346 -10.77 -16.62 5.08
C ASP A 346 -12.29 -16.75 5.09
N PHE A 347 -12.81 -17.78 5.75
CA PHE A 347 -14.25 -18.04 5.86
C PHE A 347 -14.86 -17.40 7.11
N SER A 348 -14.03 -16.96 8.06
CA SER A 348 -14.47 -16.51 9.39
C SER A 348 -14.46 -14.99 9.53
N GLY A 349 -13.86 -14.25 8.58
CA GLY A 349 -13.62 -12.81 8.70
C GLY A 349 -12.58 -12.45 9.77
N SER A 350 -11.95 -13.47 10.37
CA SER A 350 -10.90 -13.34 11.39
C SER A 350 -9.52 -13.15 10.78
N ARG A 351 -9.42 -13.07 9.45
CA ARG A 351 -8.17 -12.97 8.66
C ARG A 351 -7.27 -14.20 8.86
N ILE A 352 -7.87 -15.33 9.24
CA ILE A 352 -7.20 -16.62 9.36
C ILE A 352 -7.51 -17.43 8.10
N TYR A 353 -6.47 -17.67 7.32
CA TYR A 353 -6.53 -18.37 6.06
C TYR A 353 -6.43 -19.87 6.29
N SER A 354 -7.43 -20.58 5.79
CA SER A 354 -7.47 -22.03 5.75
C SER A 354 -7.52 -22.52 4.31
N ARG A 355 -7.33 -23.82 4.10
CA ARG A 355 -7.30 -24.38 2.75
C ARG A 355 -8.69 -24.39 2.15
N TYR A 356 -8.86 -23.69 1.03
CA TYR A 356 -10.09 -23.70 0.26
C TYR A 356 -10.08 -24.81 -0.79
N MET A 357 -9.09 -24.77 -1.69
CA MET A 357 -8.98 -25.73 -2.78
C MET A 357 -7.53 -26.13 -3.03
N GLY A 358 -7.32 -27.33 -3.56
CA GLY A 358 -6.02 -27.78 -4.04
C GLY A 358 -6.16 -28.38 -5.43
N HIS A 359 -5.33 -27.92 -6.37
CA HIS A 359 -5.33 -28.43 -7.73
C HIS A 359 -3.93 -28.87 -8.16
N TYR A 360 -3.82 -30.09 -8.68
CA TYR A 360 -2.60 -30.62 -9.27
C TYR A 360 -2.66 -30.48 -10.78
N ILE A 361 -1.68 -29.78 -11.35
CA ILE A 361 -1.42 -29.77 -12.78
C ILE A 361 -0.70 -31.08 -13.16
N VAL A 362 -0.67 -31.39 -14.45
CA VAL A 362 0.14 -32.46 -15.04
C VAL A 362 1.54 -32.50 -14.40
N LYS A 363 1.92 -33.68 -13.91
CA LYS A 363 3.20 -33.91 -13.22
C LYS A 363 4.35 -33.50 -14.13
N GLY A 364 5.24 -32.65 -13.62
CA GLY A 364 6.41 -32.16 -14.34
C GLY A 364 6.29 -30.71 -14.80
N TYR A 365 5.08 -30.15 -14.88
CA TYR A 365 4.90 -28.74 -15.23
C TYR A 365 5.30 -27.86 -14.05
N GLN A 366 6.22 -26.93 -14.28
CA GLN A 366 6.64 -25.98 -13.25
C GLN A 366 5.87 -24.68 -13.39
N ILE A 367 5.14 -24.31 -12.34
CA ILE A 367 4.42 -23.04 -12.28
C ILE A 367 5.43 -21.87 -12.26
N GLY A 368 5.19 -20.90 -13.13
CA GLY A 368 5.97 -19.68 -13.32
C GLY A 368 5.33 -18.46 -12.66
N LYS A 369 4.05 -18.19 -12.95
CA LYS A 369 3.24 -17.09 -12.38
C LYS A 369 1.80 -17.55 -12.22
N VAL A 370 1.12 -17.05 -11.20
CA VAL A 370 -0.30 -17.27 -10.95
C VAL A 370 -0.93 -15.89 -10.87
N ALA A 371 -2.09 -15.70 -11.51
CA ALA A 371 -2.82 -14.44 -11.50
C ALA A 371 -4.33 -14.69 -11.51
N PHE A 372 -5.06 -14.09 -10.59
CA PHE A 372 -6.53 -14.11 -10.62
C PHE A 372 -7.05 -13.21 -11.73
N ARG A 373 -8.09 -13.67 -12.42
CA ARG A 373 -8.81 -12.85 -13.38
C ARG A 373 -9.74 -11.90 -12.61
N PRO A 374 -9.66 -10.57 -12.81
CA PRO A 374 -10.61 -9.64 -12.22
C PRO A 374 -12.05 -9.94 -12.67
N TYR A 375 -13.01 -9.82 -11.73
CA TYR A 375 -14.46 -9.95 -11.91
C TYR A 375 -15.02 -11.33 -12.30
N GLU A 376 -14.15 -12.32 -12.54
CA GLU A 376 -14.56 -13.69 -12.84
C GLU A 376 -13.95 -14.69 -11.86
N ASP A 377 -14.59 -15.85 -11.73
CA ASP A 377 -14.19 -16.94 -10.83
C ASP A 377 -13.11 -17.83 -11.46
N VAL A 378 -12.04 -17.20 -11.97
CA VAL A 378 -11.00 -17.84 -12.78
C VAL A 378 -9.60 -17.49 -12.27
N LEU A 379 -8.70 -18.50 -12.30
CA LEU A 379 -7.28 -18.33 -12.04
C LEU A 379 -6.45 -18.74 -13.26
N GLY A 380 -5.69 -17.79 -13.78
CA GLY A 380 -4.68 -18.04 -14.79
C GLY A 380 -3.38 -18.54 -14.16
N ILE A 381 -2.84 -19.63 -14.71
CA ILE A 381 -1.60 -20.25 -14.27
C ILE A 381 -0.65 -20.33 -15.46
N GLY A 382 0.43 -19.55 -15.42
CA GLY A 382 1.53 -19.68 -16.36
C GLY A 382 2.49 -20.76 -15.89
N HIS A 383 2.74 -21.79 -16.69
CA HIS A 383 3.67 -22.87 -16.39
C HIS A 383 4.73 -23.04 -17.48
N SER A 384 5.67 -23.97 -17.27
CA SER A 384 6.80 -24.26 -18.15
C SER A 384 6.41 -24.63 -19.59
N MET A 385 5.21 -25.20 -19.76
CA MET A 385 4.70 -25.75 -21.02
C MET A 385 3.58 -24.90 -21.62
N GLY A 386 3.37 -23.65 -21.20
CA GLY A 386 2.23 -22.84 -21.64
C GLY A 386 1.47 -22.21 -20.48
N TRP A 387 0.16 -22.08 -20.60
CA TRP A 387 -0.67 -21.59 -19.51
C TRP A 387 -2.02 -22.30 -19.47
N SER A 388 -2.54 -22.46 -18.26
CA SER A 388 -3.84 -23.04 -17.98
C SER A 388 -4.71 -22.06 -17.22
N SER A 389 -6.01 -22.25 -17.36
CA SER A 389 -7.06 -21.49 -16.68
C SER A 389 -7.93 -22.46 -15.91
N ILE A 390 -8.06 -22.24 -14.60
CA ILE A 390 -8.86 -23.09 -13.70
C ILE A 390 -9.99 -22.29 -13.06
N LEU A 391 -11.07 -22.98 -12.70
CA LEU A 391 -12.22 -22.38 -12.05
C LEU A 391 -12.05 -22.37 -10.54
N ILE A 392 -12.27 -21.21 -9.93
CA ILE A 392 -12.24 -21.02 -8.48
C ILE A 392 -13.50 -20.27 -8.09
N PRO A 393 -14.58 -20.98 -7.74
CA PRO A 393 -15.80 -20.35 -7.26
C PRO A 393 -15.50 -19.39 -6.11
N GLY A 394 -16.00 -18.17 -6.19
CA GLY A 394 -15.81 -17.16 -5.16
C GLY A 394 -14.50 -16.38 -5.21
N SER A 395 -13.74 -16.41 -6.30
CA SER A 395 -12.55 -15.56 -6.45
C SER A 395 -12.85 -14.15 -6.98
N GLY A 396 -13.80 -14.01 -7.90
CA GLY A 396 -14.15 -12.75 -8.55
C GLY A 396 -15.22 -11.95 -7.81
N GLU A 397 -15.12 -10.63 -7.88
CA GLU A 397 -16.22 -9.75 -7.48
C GLU A 397 -17.29 -9.73 -8.60
N PRO A 398 -18.51 -10.25 -8.37
CA PRO A 398 -19.50 -10.40 -9.43
C PRO A 398 -20.09 -9.06 -9.88
N ASN A 399 -20.06 -8.05 -9.00
CA ASN A 399 -20.63 -6.75 -9.24
C ASN A 399 -19.50 -5.74 -9.44
N PHE A 400 -19.19 -5.45 -10.70
CA PHE A 400 -18.17 -4.47 -11.06
C PHE A 400 -18.76 -3.06 -11.14
N ASP A 401 -17.97 -2.06 -10.76
CA ASP A 401 -18.30 -0.67 -11.02
C ASP A 401 -17.94 -0.31 -12.47
N THR A 402 -18.96 0.03 -13.25
CA THR A 402 -18.82 0.39 -14.67
C THR A 402 -17.90 1.59 -14.90
N TRP A 403 -17.80 2.53 -13.95
CA TRP A 403 -16.93 3.69 -14.06
C TRP A 403 -15.46 3.34 -13.83
N LEU A 404 -15.18 2.44 -12.89
CA LEU A 404 -13.82 2.02 -12.57
C LEU A 404 -13.28 1.03 -13.61
N ALA A 405 -13.98 -0.07 -13.84
CA ALA A 405 -13.58 -1.08 -14.81
C ALA A 405 -14.79 -1.84 -15.32
N ASN A 406 -15.07 -1.66 -16.61
CA ASN A 406 -16.14 -2.34 -17.31
C ASN A 406 -15.55 -3.45 -18.20
N PRO A 407 -15.82 -4.74 -17.91
CA PRO A 407 -15.44 -5.85 -18.80
C PRO A 407 -16.11 -5.78 -20.18
N PHE A 408 -17.20 -5.03 -20.33
CA PHE A 408 -17.98 -4.92 -21.57
C PHE A 408 -17.87 -3.53 -22.20
N GLU A 409 -16.75 -2.85 -22.02
CA GLU A 409 -16.54 -1.51 -22.56
C GLU A 409 -16.67 -1.44 -24.08
N THR A 410 -17.36 -0.41 -24.55
CA THR A 410 -17.38 -0.02 -25.97
C THR A 410 -16.16 0.84 -26.31
N SER A 411 -15.81 0.94 -27.59
CA SER A 411 -14.71 1.80 -28.04
C SER A 411 -14.91 3.28 -27.67
N LYS A 412 -16.16 3.76 -27.60
CA LYS A 412 -16.49 5.12 -27.15
C LYS A 412 -16.23 5.28 -25.65
N GLN A 413 -16.80 4.39 -24.82
CA GLN A 413 -16.61 4.42 -23.37
C GLN A 413 -15.13 4.29 -22.98
N ARG A 414 -14.37 3.43 -23.67
CA ARG A 414 -12.94 3.28 -23.43
C ARG A 414 -12.16 4.58 -23.68
N ARG A 415 -12.46 5.28 -24.78
CA ARG A 415 -11.82 6.59 -25.10
C ARG A 415 -12.18 7.64 -24.05
N GLU A 416 -13.44 7.74 -23.67
CA GLU A 416 -13.89 8.67 -22.62
C GLU A 416 -13.23 8.35 -21.28
N LYS A 417 -13.18 7.06 -20.91
CA LYS A 417 -12.53 6.59 -19.69
C LYS A 417 -11.02 6.89 -19.69
N GLU A 418 -10.34 6.72 -20.82
CA GLU A 418 -8.93 7.07 -20.95
C GLU A 418 -8.71 8.56 -20.71
N ILE A 419 -9.54 9.42 -21.30
CA ILE A 419 -9.50 10.87 -21.08
C ILE A 419 -9.74 11.20 -19.60
N HIS A 420 -10.77 10.62 -18.98
CA HIS A 420 -11.05 10.83 -17.56
C HIS A 420 -9.90 10.36 -16.66
N SER A 421 -9.34 9.18 -16.93
CA SER A 421 -8.21 8.64 -16.18
C SER A 421 -6.97 9.54 -16.29
N LEU A 422 -6.74 10.16 -17.46
CA LEU A 422 -5.66 11.11 -17.68
C LEU A 422 -5.90 12.45 -16.96
N LEU A 423 -7.14 12.96 -16.96
CA LEU A 423 -7.52 14.20 -16.25
C LEU A 423 -7.45 14.02 -14.73
N ASP A 424 -7.87 12.86 -14.23
CA ASP A 424 -7.89 12.50 -12.80
C ASP A 424 -6.55 11.90 -12.32
N LYS A 425 -5.52 11.94 -13.17
CA LYS A 425 -4.19 11.41 -12.87
C LYS A 425 -3.63 12.04 -11.58
N LEU A 426 -3.30 11.18 -10.62
CA LEU A 426 -2.75 11.61 -9.34
C LEU A 426 -1.23 11.85 -9.44
N PRO A 427 -0.70 12.95 -8.89
CA PRO A 427 0.73 13.23 -8.93
C PRO A 427 1.52 12.21 -8.09
N PRO A 428 2.79 11.91 -8.44
CA PRO A 428 3.60 10.88 -7.78
C PRO A 428 3.85 11.15 -6.29
N GLU A 429 3.75 12.41 -5.85
CA GLU A 429 3.96 12.82 -4.46
C GLU A 429 2.83 12.38 -3.51
N THR A 430 1.67 12.04 -4.05
CA THR A 430 0.50 11.58 -3.27
C THR A 430 0.68 10.16 -2.73
N ILE A 431 1.67 9.41 -3.21
CA ILE A 431 1.96 8.04 -2.76
C ILE A 431 2.51 8.06 -1.32
N MET A 432 1.74 7.50 -0.40
CA MET A 432 2.06 7.41 1.04
C MET A 432 1.59 6.06 1.60
N LEU A 433 2.01 5.68 2.82
CA LEU A 433 1.53 4.45 3.45
C LEU A 433 0.02 4.47 3.68
N ASP A 434 -0.48 5.59 4.22
CA ASP A 434 -1.91 5.83 4.48
C ASP A 434 -2.42 6.95 3.57
N PRO A 435 -3.26 6.64 2.56
CA PRO A 435 -3.82 7.65 1.66
C PRO A 435 -4.77 8.64 2.37
N SER A 436 -5.44 8.20 3.44
CA SER A 436 -6.38 9.03 4.22
C SER A 436 -5.74 10.22 4.93
N LYS A 437 -4.40 10.26 5.02
CA LYS A 437 -3.68 11.39 5.61
C LYS A 437 -3.61 12.60 4.68
N ILE A 438 -3.94 12.44 3.39
CA ILE A 438 -4.02 13.56 2.45
C ILE A 438 -5.15 14.49 2.90
N GLY A 439 -4.84 15.78 3.09
CA GLY A 439 -5.79 16.76 3.63
C GLY A 439 -5.77 16.91 5.16
N THR A 440 -5.03 16.05 5.87
CA THR A 440 -4.80 16.26 7.31
C THR A 440 -3.79 17.39 7.54
N VAL A 441 -4.00 18.16 8.61
CA VAL A 441 -3.07 19.20 9.01
C VAL A 441 -1.90 18.54 9.74
N LYS A 442 -0.66 18.92 9.41
CA LYS A 442 0.50 18.54 10.22
C LYS A 442 0.24 19.01 11.65
N SER A 443 0.25 18.08 12.60
CA SER A 443 0.28 18.45 14.02
C SER A 443 1.38 19.50 14.16
N ALA A 444 1.04 20.71 14.62
CA ALA A 444 2.02 21.74 14.83
C ALA A 444 3.12 21.09 15.67
N LYS A 445 4.35 20.98 15.13
CA LYS A 445 5.50 20.63 15.96
C LYS A 445 5.37 21.56 17.17
N LYS A 446 5.26 20.99 18.39
CA LYS A 446 5.27 21.79 19.63
C LYS A 446 6.30 22.88 19.41
N LYS A 447 5.88 24.15 19.47
CA LYS A 447 6.78 25.26 19.19
C LYS A 447 8.02 25.04 20.05
N ASP A 448 9.15 24.70 19.44
CA ASP A 448 10.49 24.65 20.06
C ASP A 448 11.00 26.08 20.36
N LYS A 449 10.10 26.94 20.84
CA LYS A 449 10.43 28.18 21.50
C LYS A 449 9.58 28.22 22.76
N PRO A 450 10.05 27.62 23.87
CA PRO A 450 9.42 27.83 25.16
C PRO A 450 9.25 29.33 25.36
N THR A 451 8.04 29.72 25.76
CA THR A 451 7.75 31.11 26.10
C THR A 451 8.68 31.53 27.25
N LYS A 452 8.96 32.85 27.39
CA LYS A 452 9.89 33.34 28.45
C LYS A 452 9.53 32.79 29.84
N LYS A 453 8.22 32.65 30.11
CA LYS A 453 7.68 32.10 31.37
C LYS A 453 7.98 30.61 31.57
N GLU A 454 8.00 29.81 30.51
CA GLU A 454 8.37 28.39 30.60
C GLU A 454 9.88 28.22 30.80
N LYS A 455 10.71 29.07 30.17
CA LYS A 455 12.16 29.09 30.41
C LYS A 455 12.52 29.49 31.85
N GLU A 456 11.77 30.43 32.43
CA GLU A 456 11.92 30.85 33.82
C GLU A 456 11.49 29.73 34.79
N ALA A 457 10.36 29.08 34.53
CA ALA A 457 9.89 27.93 35.32
C ALA A 457 10.84 26.72 35.26
N GLU A 458 11.44 26.43 34.10
CA GLU A 458 12.47 25.38 33.98
C GLU A 458 13.75 25.73 34.74
N MET A 459 14.16 27.00 34.72
CA MET A 459 15.31 27.47 35.49
C MET A 459 15.06 27.35 36.99
N GLU A 460 13.85 27.67 37.45
CA GLU A 460 13.45 27.53 38.84
C GLU A 460 13.37 26.06 39.27
N ALA A 461 12.79 25.18 38.45
CA ALA A 461 12.71 23.75 38.72
C ALA A 461 14.09 23.09 38.82
N VAL A 462 15.04 23.47 37.95
CA VAL A 462 16.43 22.96 38.00
C VAL A 462 17.16 23.49 39.24
N VAL A 463 16.92 24.74 39.63
CA VAL A 463 17.47 25.32 40.87
C VAL A 463 16.91 24.62 42.10
N GLU A 464 15.63 24.23 42.09
CA GLU A 464 14.97 23.51 43.17
C GLU A 464 15.48 22.07 43.30
N ALA A 465 15.66 21.36 42.18
CA ALA A 465 16.31 20.05 42.15
C ALA A 465 17.77 20.09 42.64
N ALA A 466 18.51 21.15 42.32
CA ALA A 466 19.88 21.39 42.81
C ALA A 466 19.94 21.76 44.30
N LYS A 467 18.88 22.34 44.86
CA LYS A 467 18.75 22.58 46.31
C LYS A 467 18.42 21.29 47.08
N GLY A 468 17.65 20.40 46.47
CA GLY A 468 17.23 19.10 47.04
C GLY A 468 18.31 18.01 47.04
N THR A 469 19.47 18.22 46.41
CA THR A 469 20.48 17.17 46.27
C THR A 469 21.21 16.90 47.60
N ALA A 470 21.04 15.69 48.16
CA ALA A 470 21.62 15.30 49.44
C ALA A 470 23.16 15.16 49.35
N ILE A 471 23.89 15.92 50.17
CA ILE A 471 25.36 15.89 50.22
C ILE A 471 25.80 14.77 51.16
N ARG A 472 26.55 13.78 50.65
CA ARG A 472 27.15 12.70 51.46
C ARG A 472 28.04 13.28 52.57
N LYS A 473 27.73 12.95 53.83
CA LYS A 473 28.50 13.36 55.02
C LYS A 473 29.86 12.64 55.03
N LYS A 474 30.97 13.39 55.17
CA LYS A 474 32.34 12.84 55.30
C LYS A 474 32.87 12.95 56.73
N THR A 475 33.88 12.18 57.10
CA THR A 475 34.46 12.16 58.47
C THR A 475 35.21 13.45 58.85
N LYS A 476 35.42 13.60 60.18
CA LYS A 476 35.75 14.81 60.97
C LYS A 476 36.51 15.93 60.23
N GLY A 477 36.00 17.17 60.37
CA GLY A 477 36.63 18.41 59.87
C GLY A 477 36.12 18.92 58.50
N LYS A 478 35.53 18.05 57.67
CA LYS A 478 35.02 18.41 56.33
C LYS A 478 33.51 18.74 56.28
N ASN A 479 32.76 18.52 57.36
CA ASN A 479 31.33 18.83 57.48
C ASN A 479 31.04 20.11 58.29
N LYS A 480 31.95 21.10 58.31
CA LYS A 480 31.63 22.40 58.93
C LYS A 480 30.45 23.07 58.19
N PRO A 481 29.43 23.63 58.88
CA PRO A 481 28.25 24.24 58.27
C PRO A 481 28.59 25.28 57.19
N SER A 482 29.63 26.08 57.42
CA SER A 482 30.14 27.07 56.46
C SER A 482 30.62 26.45 55.14
N LYS A 483 31.35 25.33 55.20
CA LYS A 483 31.84 24.63 54.00
C LYS A 483 30.71 23.92 53.24
N ILE A 484 29.68 23.45 53.94
CA ILE A 484 28.48 22.84 53.32
C ILE A 484 27.66 23.91 52.58
N ALA A 485 27.48 25.09 53.18
CA ALA A 485 26.77 26.21 52.56
C ALA A 485 27.48 26.71 51.28
N VAL A 486 28.80 26.86 51.32
CA VAL A 486 29.61 27.23 50.13
C VAL A 486 29.47 26.19 49.02
N LYS A 487 29.40 24.90 49.37
CA LYS A 487 29.25 23.82 48.39
C LYS A 487 27.86 23.79 47.76
N LYS A 488 26.79 24.03 48.55
CA LYS A 488 25.42 24.19 48.02
C LYS A 488 25.31 25.38 47.07
N LYS A 489 25.92 26.52 47.41
CA LYS A 489 25.97 27.71 46.51
C LYS A 489 26.65 27.38 45.18
N LYS A 490 27.81 26.70 45.20
CA LYS A 490 28.51 26.27 43.97
C LYS A 490 27.72 25.28 43.11
N ILE A 491 26.93 24.39 43.72
CA ILE A 491 26.06 23.45 42.99
C ILE A 491 24.93 24.21 42.28
N VAL A 492 24.30 25.17 42.97
CA VAL A 492 23.27 26.03 42.39
C VAL A 492 23.84 26.93 41.27
N GLU A 493 25.02 27.52 41.46
CA GLU A 493 25.71 28.29 40.41
C GLU A 493 26.02 27.43 39.18
N ARG A 494 26.52 26.20 39.38
CA ARG A 494 26.80 25.26 38.30
C ARG A 494 25.54 24.84 37.54
N ALA A 495 24.40 24.73 38.23
CA ALA A 495 23.12 24.43 37.61
C ALA A 495 22.55 25.62 36.81
N LYS A 496 22.88 26.88 37.19
CA LYS A 496 22.47 28.10 36.48
C LYS A 496 23.33 28.44 35.25
N ARG A 497 24.62 28.04 35.23
CA ARG A 497 25.57 28.34 34.14
C ARG A 497 25.07 28.01 32.71
N PRO A 498 24.45 26.85 32.44
CA PRO A 498 24.02 26.49 31.08
C PRO A 498 22.91 27.40 30.55
N PHE A 499 22.07 27.94 31.44
CA PHE A 499 21.00 28.86 31.08
C PHE A 499 21.53 30.26 30.83
N LEU A 500 22.51 30.70 31.62
CA LEU A 500 23.21 31.98 31.46
C LEU A 500 24.01 32.01 30.14
N GLU A 501 24.69 30.91 29.80
CA GLU A 501 25.40 30.76 28.51
C GLU A 501 24.42 30.83 27.33
N LYS A 502 23.27 30.14 27.40
CA LYS A 502 22.21 30.23 26.38
C LYS A 502 21.61 31.63 26.26
N GLN A 503 21.41 32.35 27.37
CA GLN A 503 20.95 33.73 27.35
C GLN A 503 21.97 34.66 26.69
N MET A 504 23.27 34.50 27.00
CA MET A 504 24.33 35.28 26.36
C MET A 504 24.46 34.97 24.87
N GLU A 505 24.29 33.71 24.46
CA GLU A 505 24.27 33.33 23.04
C GLU A 505 23.07 33.93 22.31
N GLU A 506 21.86 33.87 22.90
CA GLU A 506 20.65 34.50 22.34
C GLU A 506 20.81 36.03 22.22
N GLU A 507 21.38 36.69 23.23
CA GLU A 507 21.69 38.13 23.18
C GLU A 507 22.77 38.46 22.15
N ASN A 508 23.82 37.66 22.04
CA ASN A 508 24.88 37.87 21.05
C ASN A 508 24.37 37.68 19.62
N VAL A 509 23.45 36.73 19.39
CA VAL A 509 22.79 36.54 18.10
C VAL A 509 21.81 37.69 17.80
N ALA A 510 21.08 38.20 18.80
CA ALA A 510 20.24 39.37 18.65
C ALA A 510 21.05 40.64 18.34
N LYS A 511 22.16 40.86 19.04
CA LYS A 511 23.12 41.95 18.78
C LYS A 511 23.77 41.82 17.41
N LYS A 512 24.12 40.60 16.96
CA LYS A 512 24.64 40.36 15.60
C LYS A 512 23.58 40.63 14.54
N LYS A 513 22.30 40.29 14.77
CA LYS A 513 21.20 40.61 13.84
C LYS A 513 20.94 42.11 13.76
N GLN A 514 20.99 42.83 14.88
CA GLN A 514 20.89 44.29 14.92
C GLN A 514 22.06 44.97 14.18
N LYS A 515 23.29 44.45 14.33
CA LYS A 515 24.48 44.93 13.60
C LYS A 515 24.47 44.62 12.08
N ILE A 516 23.61 43.72 11.61
CA ILE A 516 23.47 43.41 10.17
C ILE A 516 22.36 44.25 9.53
N SER A 517 21.36 44.70 10.31
CA SER A 517 20.31 45.62 9.84
C SER A 517 20.72 47.10 9.87
N GLU A 518 21.69 47.47 10.69
CA GLU A 518 22.35 48.78 10.58
C GLU A 518 23.40 48.68 9.48
N GLU A 519 23.18 49.36 8.36
CA GLU A 519 24.23 49.63 7.38
C GLU A 519 25.50 50.05 8.11
N ILE A 520 26.62 49.41 7.76
CA ILE A 520 27.93 49.68 8.34
C ILE A 520 28.31 51.12 7.95
N SER A 521 27.86 52.09 8.74
CA SER A 521 28.37 53.44 8.69
C SER A 521 29.73 53.42 9.38
N LEU A 522 30.77 53.68 8.57
CA LEU A 522 32.12 53.86 9.10
C LEU A 522 32.10 54.98 10.15
N PRO A 523 32.89 54.89 11.23
CA PRO A 523 33.04 55.98 12.21
C PRO A 523 33.38 57.29 11.51
N THR A 524 32.88 58.42 12.03
CA THR A 524 32.95 59.75 11.39
C THR A 524 34.36 60.15 10.94
N ALA A 525 35.40 59.73 11.67
CA ALA A 525 36.81 59.99 11.34
C ALA A 525 37.33 59.22 10.11
N LEU A 526 36.70 58.10 9.74
CA LEU A 526 37.05 57.23 8.61
C LEU A 526 36.19 57.48 7.38
N GLN A 527 35.06 58.18 7.52
CA GLN A 527 34.17 58.54 6.40
C GLN A 527 34.89 59.39 5.33
N ARG A 528 35.87 60.21 5.71
CA ARG A 528 36.71 61.00 4.78
C ARG A 528 37.59 60.18 3.85
N PHE A 529 37.79 58.89 4.14
CA PHE A 529 38.58 57.97 3.30
C PHE A 529 37.71 57.03 2.46
N ALA A 530 36.39 57.05 2.64
CA ALA A 530 35.47 56.25 1.85
C ALA A 530 35.31 56.90 0.47
N ARG A 531 35.88 56.29 -0.58
CA ARG A 531 35.59 56.68 -1.97
C ARG A 531 34.10 56.45 -2.25
N LYS A 532 33.38 57.51 -2.64
CA LYS A 532 32.02 57.40 -3.18
C LYS A 532 32.04 56.47 -4.39
N LYS A 533 31.35 55.32 -4.31
CA LYS A 533 31.06 54.52 -5.50
C LYS A 533 30.13 55.33 -6.40
N ALA A 534 30.53 55.53 -7.65
CA ALA A 534 29.64 56.07 -8.68
C ALA A 534 28.47 55.11 -8.86
N THR A 535 27.26 55.64 -8.77
CA THR A 535 26.01 54.96 -9.11
C THR A 535 26.00 54.69 -10.61
N ALA A 536 25.89 53.42 -10.99
CA ALA A 536 25.50 52.97 -12.33
C ALA A 536 24.01 52.63 -12.33
#